data_AF-A0A2S6QZX5-F1
#
_entry.id   AF-A0A2S6QZX5-F1
#
_cell.length_a   1.000
_cell.length_b   1.000
_cell.length_c   1.000
_cell.angle_alpha   90.00
_cell.angle_beta   90.00
_cell.angle_gamma   90.00
#
_symmetry.space_group_name_H-M   'P 1'
#
loop_
_entity.id
_entity.type
_entity.pdbx_description
1 polymer ?
#
loop_
_entity_poly.entity_id
_entity_poly.type
_entity_poly.pdbx_seq_one_letter_code
_entity_poly.pdbx_strand_id
1 'polypeptide(L)' 'MSARNPVTPNTLKSVAAELAGQHISAEKAAAHAEMFENIMQMIESLRELPIKDVEPAVIFRPVERGVDKS' A
#
# COMPACT_ATOMS: atom_id res chain seq x y z
N MET A 1 5.11 -20.07 -6.76
CA MET A 1 4.81 -18.63 -6.67
C MET A 1 6.11 -17.87 -6.92
N SER A 2 6.10 -16.81 -7.72
CA SER A 2 7.31 -16.01 -7.95
C SER A 2 7.59 -15.20 -6.69
N ALA A 3 8.82 -15.21 -6.18
CA ALA A 3 9.17 -14.45 -4.99
C ALA A 3 9.01 -12.94 -5.26
N ARG A 4 8.45 -12.21 -4.27
CA ARG A 4 8.33 -10.76 -4.33
C ARG A 4 9.72 -10.12 -4.33
N ASN A 5 9.89 -9.04 -5.09
CA ASN A 5 11.06 -8.17 -4.94
C ASN A 5 10.96 -7.36 -3.65
N PRO A 6 12.02 -7.28 -2.83
CA PRO A 6 12.01 -6.53 -1.58
C PRO A 6 11.75 -5.04 -1.81
N VAL A 7 11.14 -4.39 -0.82
CA VAL A 7 11.01 -2.94 -0.74
C VAL A 7 12.40 -2.36 -0.48
N THR A 8 12.80 -1.42 -1.33
CA THR A 8 14.05 -0.70 -1.18
C THR A 8 13.80 0.77 -0.89
N PRO A 9 14.81 1.54 -0.44
CA PRO A 9 14.69 2.99 -0.35
C PRO A 9 14.27 3.66 -1.67
N ASN A 10 14.69 3.10 -2.82
CA ASN A 10 14.27 3.61 -4.13
C ASN A 10 12.78 3.33 -4.39
N THR A 11 12.26 2.18 -3.97
CA THR A 11 10.82 1.88 -4.03
C THR A 11 10.02 2.94 -3.28
N LEU A 12 10.43 3.29 -2.06
CA LEU A 12 9.74 4.32 -1.26
C LEU A 12 9.80 5.71 -1.91
N LYS A 13 10.95 6.09 -2.49
CA LYS A 13 11.07 7.36 -3.22
C LYS A 13 10.14 7.43 -4.42
N SER A 14 10.10 6.37 -5.23
CA SER A 14 9.25 6.32 -6.43
C SER A 14 7.78 6.38 -6.06
N VAL A 15 7.35 5.57 -5.08
CA VAL A 15 5.94 5.54 -4.64
C VAL A 15 5.51 6.87 -4.01
N ALA A 16 6.36 7.49 -3.19
CA ALA A 16 6.04 8.79 -2.59
C ALA A 16 5.89 9.90 -3.64
N ALA A 17 6.79 9.91 -4.63
CA ALA A 17 6.71 10.87 -5.74
C ALA A 17 5.43 10.66 -6.57
N GLU A 18 5.06 9.41 -6.84
CA GLU A 18 3.90 9.07 -7.67
C GLU A 18 2.56 9.32 -6.95
N LEU A 19 2.41 8.82 -5.72
CA LEU A 19 1.11 8.80 -5.03
C LEU A 19 0.87 10.03 -4.16
N ALA A 20 1.90 10.58 -3.52
CA ALA A 20 1.78 11.72 -2.63
C ALA A 20 2.16 13.05 -3.30
N GLY A 21 2.73 13.01 -4.52
CA GLY A 21 3.28 14.19 -5.20
C GLY A 21 4.43 14.85 -4.42
N GLN A 22 5.00 14.14 -3.44
CA GLN A 22 6.04 14.66 -2.56
C GLN A 22 7.28 13.76 -2.62
N HIS A 23 8.40 14.36 -2.99
CA HIS A 23 9.69 13.70 -2.90
C HIS A 23 10.11 13.59 -1.44
N ILE A 24 10.49 12.38 -1.02
CA ILE A 24 11.11 12.13 0.28
C ILE A 24 12.64 12.13 0.15
N SER A 25 13.33 12.58 1.19
CA SER A 25 14.80 12.56 1.23
C SER A 25 15.34 11.13 1.20
N ALA A 26 16.59 10.97 0.76
CA ALA A 26 17.27 9.68 0.77
C ALA A 26 17.39 9.08 2.18
N GLU A 27 17.68 9.93 3.16
CA GLU A 27 17.75 9.56 4.58
C GLU A 27 16.40 9.05 5.09
N LYS A 28 15.31 9.76 4.81
CA LYS A 28 13.96 9.33 5.21
C LYS A 28 13.58 8.02 4.54
N ALA A 29 13.89 7.86 3.25
CA ALA A 29 13.64 6.62 2.54
C ALA A 29 14.44 5.44 3.13
N ALA A 30 15.70 5.65 3.51
CA ALA A 30 16.53 4.62 4.13
C ALA A 30 16.01 4.24 5.53
N ALA A 31 15.63 5.23 6.34
CA ALA A 31 15.14 5.03 7.70
C ALA A 31 13.83 4.22 7.76
N HIS A 32 13.00 4.28 6.71
CA HIS A 32 11.71 3.58 6.69
C HIS A 32 11.71 2.30 5.83
N ALA A 33 12.73 2.04 5.02
CA ALA A 33 12.73 0.90 4.09
C ALA A 33 12.55 -0.45 4.79
N GLU A 34 13.28 -0.69 5.88
CA GLU A 34 13.17 -1.92 6.67
C GLU A 34 11.78 -2.08 7.29
N MET A 35 11.21 -1.02 7.85
CA MET A 35 9.88 -1.04 8.44
C MET A 35 8.82 -1.44 7.41
N PHE A 36 8.85 -0.86 6.21
CA PHE A 36 7.92 -1.21 5.14
C PHE A 36 8.16 -2.62 4.60
N GLU A 37 9.41 -3.07 4.52
CA GLU A 37 9.73 -4.44 4.14
C GLU A 37 9.09 -5.47 5.10
N ASN A 38 9.22 -5.24 6.40
CA ASN A 38 8.65 -6.11 7.43
C ASN A 38 7.11 -6.20 7.31
N ILE A 39 6.44 -5.07 7.05
CA ILE A 39 4.98 -5.04 6.82
C ILE A 39 4.63 -5.85 5.57
N MET A 40 5.39 -5.69 4.48
CA MET A 40 5.13 -6.40 3.23
C MET A 40 5.36 -7.90 3.34
N GLN A 41 6.32 -8.35 4.15
CA GLN A 41 6.52 -9.77 4.44
C GLN A 41 5.32 -10.36 5.21
N MET A 42 4.78 -9.62 6.18
CA MET A 42 3.56 -10.02 6.87
C MET A 42 2.38 -10.12 5.89
N ILE A 43 2.22 -9.14 4.98
CA ILE A 43 1.17 -9.19 3.93
C ILE A 43 1.36 -10.38 2.98
N GLU A 44 2.60 -10.73 2.63
CA GLU A 44 2.87 -11.88 1.76
C GLU A 44 2.37 -13.18 2.40
N SER A 45 2.51 -13.35 3.73
CA SER A 45 1.93 -14.51 4.42
C SER A 45 0.39 -14.60 4.30
N LEU A 46 -0.30 -13.47 4.16
CA LEU A 46 -1.75 -13.46 3.95
C LEU A 46 -2.15 -13.90 2.53
N ARG A 47 -1.26 -13.77 1.54
CA ARG A 47 -1.52 -14.21 0.16
C ARG A 47 -1.53 -15.73 0.02
N GLU A 48 -0.93 -16.44 0.96
CA GLU A 48 -0.93 -17.90 1.01
C GLU A 48 -2.26 -18.46 1.51
N LEU A 49 -3.15 -17.63 2.07
CA LEU A 49 -4.46 -18.06 2.53
C LEU A 49 -5.31 -18.58 1.37
N PRO A 50 -6.09 -19.66 1.58
CA PRO A 50 -6.94 -20.26 0.55
C PRO A 50 -8.25 -19.46 0.35
N ILE A 51 -8.12 -18.17 0.04
CA ILE A 51 -9.25 -17.21 -0.09
C ILE A 51 -9.54 -16.82 -1.55
N LYS A 52 -8.97 -17.55 -2.52
CA LYS A 52 -9.15 -17.25 -3.96
C LYS A 52 -10.60 -17.33 -4.42
N ASP A 53 -11.38 -18.21 -3.80
CA ASP A 53 -12.79 -18.44 -4.15
C ASP A 53 -13.75 -17.72 -3.19
N VAL A 54 -13.22 -16.85 -2.31
CA VAL A 54 -14.02 -16.06 -1.38
C VAL A 54 -14.27 -14.69 -2.00
N GLU A 55 -15.55 -14.34 -2.19
CA GLU A 55 -15.92 -13.00 -2.64
C GLU A 55 -15.46 -11.93 -1.62
N PRO A 56 -14.86 -10.81 -2.06
CA PRO A 56 -14.51 -9.71 -1.17
C PRO A 56 -15.73 -9.17 -0.43
N ALA A 57 -15.57 -8.83 0.85
CA ALA A 57 -16.64 -8.23 1.63
C ALA A 57 -17.11 -6.91 1.00
N VAL A 58 -18.43 -6.76 0.80
CA VAL A 58 -19.03 -5.51 0.33
C VAL A 58 -19.00 -4.48 1.46
N ILE A 59 -18.12 -3.49 1.35
CA ILE A 59 -18.04 -2.37 2.29
C ILE A 59 -18.94 -1.25 1.77
N PHE A 60 -20.10 -1.05 2.40
CA PHE A 60 -20.94 0.11 2.11
C PHE A 60 -20.25 1.39 2.63
N ARG A 61 -19.82 2.26 1.71
CA ARG A 61 -19.36 3.62 2.04
C ARG A 61 -20.41 4.63 1.59
N PRO A 62 -21.24 5.16 2.50
CA PRO A 62 -22.18 6.22 2.15
C PRO A 62 -21.37 7.44 1.68
N VAL A 63 -21.67 7.92 0.48
CA VAL A 63 -21.21 9.21 -0.01
C VAL A 63 -22.25 10.25 0.35
N GLU A 64 -21.85 11.28 1.11
CA GLU A 64 -22.68 12.46 1.32
C GLU A 64 -22.91 13.11 -0.05
N ARG A 65 -24.15 13.09 -0.54
CA ARG A 65 -24.52 13.95 -1.67
C ARG A 65 -24.39 15.38 -1.17
N GLY A 66 -23.43 16.12 -1.76
CA GLY A 66 -23.32 17.56 -1.57
C GLY A 66 -24.70 18.18 -1.74
N VAL A 67 -25.10 18.96 -0.75
CA VAL A 67 -26.36 19.68 -0.73
C VAL A 67 -26.44 20.48 -2.04
N ASP A 68 -27.32 20.06 -2.95
CA ASP A 68 -27.72 20.88 -4.09
C ASP A 68 -28.30 22.16 -3.49
N LYS A 69 -27.48 23.21 -3.44
CA LYS A 69 -27.94 24.57 -3.17
C LYS A 69 -28.74 25.00 -4.39
N SER A 70 -30.04 24.67 -4.37
CA SER A 70 -31.07 25.34 -5.18
C SER A 70 -31.27 26.76 -4.69
#